data_AF-A0A9D4HLC7-F1
#
_entry.id   AF-A0A9D4HLC7-F1
#
_cell.length_a   1.000
_cell.length_b   1.000
_cell.length_c   1.000
_cell.angle_alpha   90.00
_cell.angle_beta   90.00
_cell.angle_gamma   90.00
#
_symmetry.space_group_name_H-M   'P 1'
#
loop_
_entity.id
_entity.type
_entity.pdbx_description
1 polymer ?
#
loop_
_entity_poly.entity_id
_entity_poly.type
_entity_poly.pdbx_seq_one_letter_code
_entity_poly.pdbx_strand_id
1 'polypeptide(L)'
;MDFHPQKCSVLRVTRATSNLIPSEYILKGIKLSIDKTTKYLGVDFDSDFSWRHHYDRVTKKANNMLGFLRFGSAFHFVLDIE
;
A
#
# COMPACT_ATOMS: atom_id res chain seq x y z
N MET A 1 7.79 17.77 -16.34
CA MET A 1 7.61 16.43 -15.74
C MET A 1 6.81 15.60 -16.72
N ASP A 2 7.35 14.48 -17.18
CA ASP A 2 6.70 13.60 -18.16
C ASP A 2 6.34 12.26 -17.51
N PHE A 3 5.06 11.90 -17.49
CA PHE A 3 4.59 10.65 -16.89
C PHE A 3 4.55 9.51 -17.92
N HIS A 4 4.91 8.30 -17.50
CA HIS A 4 4.80 7.09 -18.32
C HIS A 4 3.42 6.45 -18.12
N PRO A 5 2.51 6.48 -19.12
CA PRO A 5 1.11 6.13 -18.93
C PRO A 5 0.89 4.68 -18.49
N GLN A 6 1.75 3.74 -18.89
CA GLN A 6 1.64 2.32 -18.48
C GLN A 6 1.97 2.09 -16.99
N LYS A 7 2.59 3.06 -16.30
CA LYS A 7 2.90 3.00 -14.87
C LYS A 7 1.90 3.80 -14.03
N CYS A 8 0.92 4.44 -14.67
CA CYS A 8 -0.07 5.25 -14.01
C CYS A 8 -1.38 4.47 -13.88
N SER A 9 -2.06 4.65 -12.76
CA SER A 9 -3.42 4.18 -12.57
C SER A 9 -4.26 5.29 -11.93
N VAL A 10 -5.58 5.11 -11.98
CA VAL A 10 -6.56 6.06 -11.45
C VAL A 10 -7.13 5.49 -10.17
N LEU A 11 -6.88 6.18 -9.05
CA LEU A 11 -7.59 5.94 -7.81
C LEU A 11 -8.72 6.95 -7.70
N ARG A 12 -9.96 6.48 -7.56
CA ARG A 12 -11.12 7.36 -7.43
C ARG A 12 -11.53 7.47 -5.97
N VAL A 13 -11.44 8.68 -5.43
CA VAL A 13 -11.81 8.96 -4.03
C VAL A 13 -13.06 9.83 -4.01
N THR A 14 -14.09 9.39 -3.28
CA THR A 14 -15.31 10.17 -3.06
C THR A 14 -15.91 9.86 -1.70
N ARG A 15 -16.67 10.83 -1.16
CA ARG A 15 -17.54 10.62 0.01
C ARG A 15 -18.96 10.23 -0.37
N ALA A 16 -19.33 10.38 -1.65
CA ALA A 16 -20.65 10.04 -2.15
C ALA A 16 -20.80 8.51 -2.24
N THR A 17 -21.86 7.98 -1.61
CA THR A 17 -22.15 6.54 -1.55
C THR A 17 -22.96 6.05 -2.74
N SER A 18 -23.50 6.94 -3.57
CA SER A 18 -24.25 6.58 -4.79
C SER A 18 -23.94 7.52 -5.96
N ASN A 19 -24.15 6.99 -7.18
CA ASN A 19 -24.10 7.74 -8.45
C ASN A 19 -22.72 8.28 -8.86
N LEU A 20 -21.66 7.47 -8.73
CA LEU A 20 -20.39 7.75 -9.40
C LEU A 20 -20.54 7.54 -10.91
N ILE A 21 -20.56 8.62 -11.67
CA ILE A 21 -20.53 8.56 -13.14
C ILE A 21 -19.20 7.93 -13.57
N PRO A 22 -19.16 6.76 -14.21
CA PRO A 22 -17.93 6.16 -14.69
C PRO A 22 -17.26 7.13 -15.67
N SER A 23 -16.09 7.66 -15.29
CA SER A 23 -15.33 8.58 -16.13
C SER A 23 -14.06 7.89 -16.55
N GLU A 24 -13.84 7.81 -17.86
CA GLU A 24 -12.59 7.30 -18.40
C GLU A 24 -11.51 8.38 -18.29
N TYR A 25 -10.31 7.99 -17.88
CA TYR A 25 -9.16 8.87 -17.85
C TYR A 25 -8.15 8.41 -18.89
N ILE A 26 -7.86 9.28 -19.85
CA ILE A 26 -6.97 9.00 -20.97
C ILE A 26 -5.71 9.84 -20.79
N LEU A 27 -4.56 9.19 -20.66
CA LEU A 27 -3.26 9.83 -20.58
C LEU A 27 -2.42 9.41 -21.78
N LYS A 28 -2.00 10.38 -22.61
CA LYS A 28 -1.21 10.15 -23.83
C LYS A 28 -1.85 9.11 -24.78
N GLY A 29 -3.17 9.17 -24.94
CA GLY A 29 -3.94 8.24 -25.78
C GLY A 29 -4.17 6.85 -25.17
N ILE A 30 -3.68 6.59 -23.95
CA ILE A 30 -3.87 5.32 -23.24
C ILE A 30 -4.91 5.50 -22.13
N LYS A 31 -5.92 4.64 -22.12
CA LYS A 31 -6.91 4.56 -21.04
C LYS A 31 -6.26 3.92 -19.81
N LEU A 32 -6.29 4.61 -18.68
CA LEU A 32 -5.72 4.11 -17.43
C LEU A 32 -6.68 3.14 -16.73
N SER A 33 -6.12 2.16 -16.00
CA SER A 33 -6.90 1.28 -15.14
C SER A 33 -7.40 2.03 -13.90
N ILE A 34 -8.59 1.67 -13.43
CA ILE A 34 -9.14 2.18 -12.18
C ILE A 34 -8.84 1.16 -11.09
N ASP A 35 -8.06 1.57 -10.11
CA ASP A 35 -7.67 0.73 -8.98
C ASP A 35 -8.43 1.16 -7.72
N LYS A 36 -8.74 0.20 -6.84
CA LYS A 36 -9.35 0.46 -5.53
C LYS A 36 -8.32 0.77 -4.45
N THR A 37 -7.15 0.16 -4.56
CA THR A 37 -6.03 0.32 -3.64
C THR A 37 -4.77 0.48 -4.48
N THR A 38 -3.96 1.50 -4.21
CA THR A 38 -2.69 1.71 -4.90
C THR A 38 -1.59 2.13 -3.94
N LYS A 39 -0.37 1.68 -4.20
CA LYS A 39 0.80 2.04 -3.40
C LYS A 39 1.56 3.18 -4.08
N TYR A 40 1.67 4.31 -3.40
CA TYR A 40 2.42 5.46 -3.88
C TYR A 40 3.35 6.00 -2.80
N LEU A 41 4.63 6.18 -3.15
CA LEU A 41 5.70 6.64 -2.24
C LEU A 41 5.80 5.88 -0.90
N GLY A 42 5.44 4.60 -0.90
CA GLY A 42 5.50 3.74 0.30
C GLY A 42 4.25 3.77 1.18
N VAL A 43 3.25 4.56 0.81
CA VAL A 43 1.93 4.64 1.44
C VAL A 43 0.91 3.89 0.59
N ASP A 44 -0.03 3.20 1.21
CA ASP A 44 -1.15 2.57 0.50
C ASP A 44 -2.35 3.51 0.59
N PHE A 45 -2.93 3.81 -0.56
CA PHE A 45 -4.11 4.65 -0.71
C PHE A 45 -5.28 3.81 -1.15
N ASP A 46 -6.38 3.90 -0.41
CA ASP A 46 -7.63 3.25 -0.75
C ASP A 46 -8.65 4.25 -1.31
N SER A 47 -9.55 3.76 -2.17
CA SER A 47 -10.62 4.55 -2.80
C SER A 47 -11.63 5.11 -1.80
N ASP A 48 -11.81 4.44 -0.66
CA ASP A 48 -12.63 4.89 0.47
C ASP A 48 -11.85 5.78 1.44
N PHE A 49 -10.57 6.08 1.12
CA PHE A 49 -9.63 6.81 1.96
C PHE A 49 -9.45 6.18 3.36
N SER A 50 -9.72 4.89 3.47
CA SER A 50 -9.41 4.09 4.65
C SER A 50 -7.90 3.91 4.78
N TRP A 51 -7.41 3.88 6.01
CA TRP A 51 -6.01 3.59 6.33
C TRP A 51 -5.78 2.15 6.78
N ARG A 52 -6.81 1.29 6.74
CA ARG A 52 -6.75 -0.07 7.28
C ARG A 52 -5.67 -0.91 6.60
N HIS A 53 -5.64 -0.93 5.26
CA HIS A 53 -4.64 -1.70 4.52
C HIS A 53 -3.21 -1.23 4.83
N HIS A 54 -3.02 0.09 4.91
CA HIS A 54 -1.73 0.67 5.27
C HIS A 54 -1.32 0.29 6.70
N TYR A 55 -2.22 0.48 7.66
CA TYR A 55 -2.03 0.17 9.07
C TYR A 55 -1.67 -1.30 9.28
N ASP A 56 -2.42 -2.21 8.66
CA ASP A 56 -2.19 -3.65 8.78
C ASP A 56 -0.82 -4.04 8.23
N ARG A 57 -0.44 -3.49 7.06
CA ARG A 57 0.87 -3.75 6.45
C ARG A 57 2.01 -3.26 7.33
N VAL A 58 1.91 -2.04 7.87
CA VAL A 58 2.94 -1.45 8.73
C VAL A 58 3.05 -2.23 10.05
N THR A 59 1.91 -2.52 10.69
CA THR A 59 1.85 -3.27 11.94
C THR A 59 2.41 -4.68 11.77
N LYS A 60 2.04 -5.38 10.69
CA LYS A 60 2.58 -6.71 10.37
C LYS A 60 4.10 -6.66 10.15
N LYS A 61 4.60 -5.64 9.45
CA LYS A 61 6.04 -5.45 9.25
C LYS A 61 6.77 -5.23 10.57
N ALA A 62 6.22 -4.39 11.45
CA ALA A 62 6.77 -4.14 12.78
C ALA A 62 6.77 -5.40 13.65
N ASN A 63 5.66 -6.15 13.68
CA ASN A 63 5.56 -7.40 14.43
C ASN A 63 6.52 -8.48 13.91
N ASN A 64 6.71 -8.59 12.59
CA ASN A 64 7.69 -9.51 12.01
C ASN A 64 9.12 -9.14 12.43
N MET A 65 9.45 -7.84 12.41
CA MET A 65 10.77 -7.36 12.84
C MET A 65 10.98 -7.56 14.35
N LEU A 66 9.96 -7.31 15.16
CA LEU A 66 9.99 -7.59 16.60
C LEU A 66 10.16 -9.08 16.87
N GLY A 67 9.44 -9.95 16.15
CA GLY A 67 9.59 -11.40 16.22
C GLY A 67 11.03 -11.80 15.92
N PHE A 68 11.57 -11.33 14.79
CA PHE A 68 12.97 -11.57 14.42
C PHE A 68 13.96 -11.16 15.52
N LEU A 69 13.77 -9.97 16.11
CA LEU A 69 14.64 -9.49 17.19
C LEU A 69 14.53 -10.38 18.43
N ARG A 70 13.33 -10.74 18.87
CA ARG A 70 13.11 -11.58 20.06
C ARG A 70 13.71 -12.97 19.91
N PHE A 71 13.56 -13.58 18.73
CA PHE A 71 14.15 -14.89 18.46
C PHE A 71 15.67 -14.79 18.26
N GLY A 72 16.15 -13.81 17.50
CA GLY A 72 17.59 -13.60 17.26
C GLY A 72 18.39 -13.26 18.52
N SER A 73 17.83 -12.47 19.44
CA SER A 73 18.47 -12.20 20.74
C SER A 73 18.51 -13.43 21.65
N ALA A 74 17.52 -14.32 21.56
CA ALA A 74 17.55 -15.58 22.32
C ALA A 74 18.63 -16.55 21.81
N PHE A 75 18.92 -16.56 20.50
CA PHE A 75 19.99 -17.37 19.92
C PHE A 75 21.39 -16.92 20.37
N HIS A 76 21.62 -15.61 20.53
CA HIS A 76 22.90 -15.10 21.04
C HIS A 76 23.11 -15.50 22.52
N PHE A 77 22.11 -15.31 23.37
CA PHE A 77 22.20 -15.67 24.79
C PHE A 77 22.36 -17.17 25.06
N VAL A 78 21.90 -18.05 24.17
CA VAL A 78 22.04 -19.51 24.34
C VAL A 78 23.43 -20.01 23.93
N LEU A 79 24.10 -19.33 22.99
CA LEU A 79 25.47 -19.68 22.57
C LEU A 79 26.55 -19.18 23.54
N ASP A 80 26.23 -18.25 24.45
CA ASP A 80 27.12 -17.81 25.53
C ASP A 80 27.01 -18.67 26.81
N ILE A 81 26.19 -19.73 26.81
CA ILE A 81 25.94 -20.63 27.96
C ILE A 81 26.66 -21.99 27.82
N GLU A 82 27.37 -22.24 26.73
CA GLU A 82 28.19 -23.45 26.50
C GLU A 82 29.69 -23.12 26.48
#